data_AF-A0AAD3M6L6-F1
#
_entry.id   AF-A0AAD3M6L6-F1
#
_cell.length_a   1.000
_cell.length_b   1.000
_cell.length_c   1.000
_cell.angle_alpha   90.00
_cell.angle_beta   90.00
_cell.angle_gamma   90.00
#
_symmetry.space_group_name_H-M   'P 1'
#
loop_
_entity.id
_entity.type
_entity.pdbx_description
1 polymer ?
#
loop_
_entity_poly.entity_id
_entity_poly.type
_entity_poly.pdbx_seq_one_letter_code
_entity_poly.pdbx_strand_id
1 'polypeptide(L)' 'MKMAWESKGSTLPPASLHLLVPPVRLMSAFVWQIMQQHSVMQYDKLVDFIGLVTEIVPELLSPSQRAQLILGLRAR' A
#
# COMPACT_ATOMS: atom_id res chain seq x y z
N MET A 1 15.40 14.24 27.60
CA MET A 1 16.14 13.00 27.24
C MET A 1 15.17 12.08 26.50
N LYS A 2 15.58 11.60 25.33
CA LYS A 2 14.77 10.99 24.26
C LYS A 2 14.35 9.57 24.64
N MET A 3 13.05 9.26 24.51
CA MET A 3 12.52 7.90 24.68
C MET A 3 12.96 7.05 23.50
N ALA A 4 13.74 6.01 23.77
CA ALA A 4 14.20 5.04 22.79
C ALA A 4 13.03 4.15 22.35
N TRP A 5 12.57 4.37 21.11
CA TRP A 5 11.71 3.42 20.42
C TRP A 5 12.61 2.33 19.85
N GLU A 6 12.83 1.26 20.61
CA GLU A 6 13.41 0.03 20.07
C GLU A 6 12.25 -0.87 19.59
N SER A 7 11.68 -0.53 18.43
CA SER A 7 10.82 -1.48 17.72
C SER A 7 11.73 -2.53 17.10
N LYS A 8 11.90 -3.64 17.82
CA LYS A 8 12.60 -4.85 17.37
C LYS A 8 11.77 -5.54 16.28
N GLY A 9 11.54 -4.85 15.17
CA GLY A 9 10.93 -5.41 13.98
C GLY A 9 11.89 -6.43 13.41
N SER A 10 11.49 -7.69 13.38
CA SER A 10 12.21 -8.78 12.73
C SER A 10 12.52 -8.35 11.29
N THR A 11 13.75 -7.87 11.07
CA THR A 11 14.19 -7.39 9.78
C THR A 11 14.32 -8.61 8.90
N LEU A 12 13.40 -8.75 7.94
CA LEU A 12 13.44 -9.83 6.97
C LEU A 12 14.84 -9.82 6.31
N PRO A 13 15.47 -11.00 6.13
CA PRO A 13 16.76 -11.07 5.44
C PRO A 13 16.67 -10.32 4.10
N PRO A 14 17.71 -9.58 3.68
CA PRO A 14 17.67 -8.80 2.45
C PRO A 14 17.21 -9.63 1.23
N ALA A 15 17.62 -10.90 1.15
CA ALA A 15 17.16 -11.85 0.13
C ALA A 15 15.64 -12.06 0.10
N SER A 16 14.95 -12.03 1.24
CA SER A 16 13.49 -12.12 1.32
C SER A 16 12.80 -10.87 0.76
N LEU A 17 13.44 -9.69 0.81
CA LEU A 17 12.93 -8.48 0.14
C LEU A 17 12.98 -8.64 -1.38
N HIS A 18 14.01 -9.30 -1.92
CA HIS A 18 14.11 -9.57 -3.35
C HIS A 18 12.99 -10.49 -3.86
N LEU A 19 12.45 -11.39 -3.02
CA LEU A 19 11.28 -12.21 -3.37
C LEU A 19 9.98 -11.39 -3.46
N LEU A 20 9.92 -10.25 -2.75
CA LEU A 20 8.80 -9.31 -2.82
C LEU A 20 8.93 -8.34 -3.99
N VAL A 21 10.13 -8.17 -4.57
CA VAL A 21 10.33 -7.27 -5.72
C VAL A 21 9.43 -7.63 -6.91
N PRO A 22 9.33 -8.90 -7.37
CA PRO A 22 8.44 -9.24 -8.49
C PRO A 22 6.95 -9.01 -8.17
N PRO A 23 6.39 -9.48 -7.04
CA PRO A 23 4.99 -9.20 -6.68
C PRO A 23 4.69 -7.71 -6.53
N VAL A 24 5.54 -6.95 -5.83
CA VAL A 24 5.33 -5.51 -5.62
C VAL A 24 5.37 -4.76 -6.95
N ARG A 25 6.30 -5.11 -7.85
CA ARG A 25 6.38 -4.49 -9.18
C ARG A 25 5.12 -4.75 -10.01
N LEU A 26 4.56 -5.96 -9.95
CA LEU A 26 3.30 -6.30 -10.62
C LEU A 26 2.14 -5.47 -10.07
N MET A 27 2.03 -5.35 -8.74
CA MET A 27 0.98 -4.54 -8.12
C MET A 27 1.12 -3.05 -8.49
N SER A 28 2.34 -2.51 -8.48
CA SER A 28 2.58 -1.13 -8.91
C SER A 28 2.24 -0.90 -10.38
N ALA A 29 2.57 -1.84 -11.27
CA ALA A 29 2.20 -1.77 -12.68
C ALA A 29 0.67 -1.82 -12.87
N PHE A 30 -0.02 -2.65 -12.09
CA PHE A 30 -1.47 -2.75 -12.11
C PHE A 30 -2.15 -1.46 -11.62
N VAL A 31 -1.67 -0.89 -10.52
CA VAL A 31 -2.13 0.42 -10.01
C VAL A 31 -1.91 1.52 -11.05
N TRP A 32 -0.74 1.55 -11.69
CA TRP A 32 -0.43 2.51 -12.76
C TRP A 32 -1.35 2.34 -13.98
N GLN A 33 -1.73 1.10 -14.30
CA GLN A 33 -2.65 0.80 -15.40
C GLN A 33 -4.09 1.20 -15.07
N ILE A 34 -4.55 1.03 -13.81
CA ILE A 34 -5.87 1.49 -13.35
C ILE A 34 -5.96 3.01 -13.44
N MET A 35 -4.92 3.73 -12.99
CA MET A 35 -4.87 5.19 -13.07
C MET A 35 -4.99 5.72 -14.51
N GLN A 36 -4.43 5.01 -15.50
CA GLN A 36 -4.51 5.38 -16.91
C GLN A 36 -5.86 5.04 -17.55
N GLN A 37 -6.52 3.96 -17.12
CA GLN A 37 -7.76 3.47 -17.74
C GLN A 37 -9.02 4.23 -17.29
N HIS A 38 -8.94 5.08 -16.25
CA HIS A 38 -10.03 5.97 -15.79
C HIS A 38 -11.42 5.29 -15.66
N SER A 39 -11.44 3.98 -15.44
CA SER A 39 -12.67 3.20 -15.34
C SER A 39 -13.17 3.31 -13.91
N VAL A 40 -14.27 4.04 -13.72
CA VAL A 40 -14.91 4.29 -12.40
C VAL A 40 -15.15 2.98 -11.62
N MET A 41 -15.46 1.90 -12.34
CA MET A 41 -15.70 0.57 -11.79
C MET A 41 -14.43 -0.14 -11.26
N GLN A 42 -13.22 0.32 -11.63
CA GLN A 42 -11.95 -0.22 -11.14
C GLN A 42 -11.43 0.53 -9.90
N TYR A 43 -11.93 1.74 -9.62
CA TYR A 43 -11.54 2.49 -8.42
C TYR A 43 -12.09 1.87 -7.12
N ASP A 44 -13.29 1.29 -7.15
CA ASP A 44 -13.82 0.54 -5.99
C ASP A 44 -12.91 -0.65 -5.66
N LYS A 45 -12.50 -1.43 -6.67
CA LYS A 45 -11.55 -2.54 -6.49
C LYS A 45 -10.19 -2.08 -5.98
N LEU A 46 -9.74 -0.88 -6.36
CA LEU A 46 -8.50 -0.30 -5.87
C LEU A 46 -8.61 0.08 -4.39
N VAL A 47 -9.75 0.64 -3.98
CA VAL A 47 -10.04 0.95 -2.56
C VAL A 47 -10.09 -0.33 -1.73
N ASP A 48 -10.74 -1.39 -2.22
CA ASP A 48 -10.77 -2.70 -1.55
C ASP A 48 -9.37 -3.30 -1.40
N PHE A 49 -8.56 -3.21 -2.46
CA PHE A 49 -7.18 -3.68 -2.44
C PHE A 49 -6.31 -2.91 -1.43
N ILE A 50 -6.42 -1.59 -1.39
CA ILE A 50 -5.75 -0.76 -0.38
C ILE A 50 -6.20 -1.17 1.01
N GLY A 51 -7.49 -1.40 1.22
CA GLY A 51 -8.04 -1.91 2.48
C GLY A 51 -7.34 -3.21 2.91
N LEU A 52 -7.32 -4.20 2.01
CA LEU A 52 -6.75 -5.51 2.27
C LEU A 52 -5.24 -5.46 2.57
N VAL A 53 -4.48 -4.66 1.82
CA VAL A 53 -3.04 -4.49 2.05
C VAL A 53 -2.77 -3.74 3.36
N THR A 54 -3.60 -2.77 3.71
CA THR A 54 -3.43 -2.02 4.98
C THR A 54 -3.86 -2.85 6.19
N GLU A 55 -4.70 -3.88 6.02
CA GLU A 55 -4.97 -4.86 7.08
C GLU A 55 -3.81 -5.85 7.28
N ILE A 56 -3.18 -6.30 6.18
CA ILE A 56 -2.03 -7.22 6.24
C ILE A 56 -0.78 -6.51 6.73
N VAL A 57 -0.58 -5.25 6.33
CA VAL A 57 0.58 -4.42 6.69
C VAL A 57 0.08 -3.04 7.17
N PRO A 58 -0.35 -2.92 8.44
CA PRO A 58 -0.90 -1.67 8.98
C PRO A 58 0.11 -0.52 9.01
N GLU A 59 1.40 -0.82 8.90
CA GLU A 59 2.49 0.17 8.89
C GLU A 59 2.76 0.75 7.50
N LEU A 60 2.11 0.22 6.46
CA LEU A 60 2.31 0.66 5.08
C LEU A 60 1.76 2.07 4.83
N LEU A 61 0.65 2.42 5.49
CA LEU A 61 0.01 3.72 5.38
C LEU A 61 -0.43 4.18 6.76
N SER A 62 -0.08 5.41 7.12
CA SER A 62 -0.65 6.04 8.30
C SER A 62 -2.17 6.25 8.12
N PRO A 63 -2.95 6.35 9.21
CA PRO A 63 -4.40 6.58 9.12
C PRO A 63 -4.78 7.80 8.27
N SER A 64 -3.97 8.86 8.31
CA SER A 64 -4.17 10.05 7.50
C SER A 64 -3.87 9.80 6.01
N GLN A 65 -2.79 9.09 5.69
CA GLN A 65 -2.47 8.71 4.30
C GLN A 65 -3.55 7.80 3.72
N ARG A 66 -4.06 6.84 4.50
CA ARG A 66 -5.18 5.97 4.10
C ARG A 66 -6.44 6.79 3.80
N ALA A 67 -6.81 7.69 4.69
CA ALA A 67 -7.99 8.55 4.50
C ALA A 67 -7.85 9.44 3.24
N GLN A 68 -6.69 10.06 3.05
CA GLN A 68 -6.41 10.90 1.88
C GLN A 68 -6.47 10.10 0.56
N LEU A 69 -5.94 8.88 0.56
CA LEU A 69 -5.97 8.02 -0.63
C LEU A 69 -7.40 7.61 -0.99
N ILE A 70 -8.21 7.19 -0.01
CA ILE A 70 -9.62 6.83 -0.25
C ILE A 70 -10.43 8.03 -0.74
N LEU A 71 -10.27 9.19 -0.09
CA LEU A 71 -10.97 10.42 -0.48
C LEU A 71 -10.56 10.86 -1.89
N GLY A 72 -9.27 10.82 -2.22
CA GLY A 72 -8.75 11.18 -3.54
C GLY A 72 -9.22 10.24 -4.65
N LEU A 73 -9.36 8.94 -4.37
CA LEU A 73 -9.89 7.97 -5.32
C LEU A 73 -11.39 8.12 -5.56
N ARG A 74 -12.17 8.50 -4.53
CA ARG A 74 -13.62 8.71 -4.66
C ARG A 74 -14.00 10.03 -5.32
N ALA A 75 -13.11 11.02 -5.30
CA ALA A 75 -13.34 12.34 -5.87
C ALA A 75 -13.14 12.40 -7.41
N ARG A 76 -12.85 11.25 -8.05
CA ARG A 76 -12.40 11.16 -9.44
C ARG A 76 -13.20 10.11 -10.20
#